data_AF-A0AAU0UMZ1-F1
#
_entry.id   AF-A0AAU0UMZ1-F1
#
_cell.length_a   1.000
_cell.length_b   1.000
_cell.length_c   1.000
_cell.angle_alpha   90.00
_cell.angle_beta   90.00
_cell.angle_gamma   90.00
#
_symmetry.space_group_name_H-M   'P 1'
#
loop_
_entity.id
_entity.type
_entity.pdbx_description
1 polymer ?
#
loop_
_entity_poly.entity_id
_entity_poly.type
_entity_poly.pdbx_seq_one_letter_code
_entity_poly.pdbx_strand_id
1 'polypeptide(L)'
;MVRRLALSINVIYAALLLYYVLKKPNIPLKTKGIILGALGYFIVPTDAIPDLIPVVGYSDDLGALVLALAQVSMHVDDDVKSKARRKLTDWFGDFDGSELKDIDDKF
;
A
#
# COMPACT_ATOMS: atom_id res chain seq x y z
N MET A 1 -13.87 -1.96 -23.11
CA MET A 1 -12.91 -0.89 -22.74
C MET A 1 -13.00 -0.64 -21.23
N VAL A 2 -12.45 -1.53 -20.39
CA VAL A 2 -12.61 -1.47 -18.90
C VAL A 2 -11.26 -1.60 -18.14
N ARG A 3 -10.13 -1.77 -18.84
CA ARG A 3 -8.81 -2.01 -18.22
C ARG A 3 -8.18 -0.81 -17.47
N ARG A 4 -8.89 0.30 -17.25
CA ARG A 4 -8.33 1.51 -16.60
C ARG A 4 -8.53 1.58 -15.08
N LEU A 5 -9.33 0.69 -14.46
CA LEU A 5 -9.63 0.71 -13.02
C LEU A 5 -8.78 -0.27 -12.18
N ALA A 6 -8.31 -1.38 -12.78
CA ALA A 6 -7.56 -2.42 -12.07
C ALA A 6 -6.21 -1.95 -11.48
N LEU A 7 -5.56 -0.98 -12.12
CA LEU A 7 -4.33 -0.36 -11.61
C LEU A 7 -4.63 0.49 -10.36
N SER A 8 -5.77 1.19 -10.35
CA SER A 8 -6.16 2.05 -9.24
C SER A 8 -6.49 1.24 -7.99
N ILE A 9 -7.21 0.13 -8.11
CA ILE A 9 -7.62 -0.64 -6.92
C ILE A 9 -6.44 -1.30 -6.21
N ASN A 10 -5.44 -1.77 -6.96
CA ASN A 10 -4.23 -2.38 -6.40
C ASN A 10 -3.38 -1.38 -5.60
N VAL A 11 -3.23 -0.17 -6.12
CA VAL A 11 -2.54 0.92 -5.41
C VAL A 11 -3.24 1.24 -4.10
N ILE A 12 -4.57 1.41 -4.12
CA ILE A 12 -5.34 1.69 -2.90
C ILE A 12 -5.31 0.51 -1.94
N TYR A 13 -5.37 -0.73 -2.43
CA TYR A 13 -5.23 -1.93 -1.60
C TYR A 13 -3.88 -1.96 -0.88
N ALA A 14 -2.78 -1.74 -1.60
CA ALA A 14 -1.43 -1.70 -1.02
C ALA A 14 -1.31 -0.61 0.06
N ALA A 15 -1.83 0.59 -0.21
CA ALA A 15 -1.87 1.68 0.76
C ALA A 15 -2.70 1.32 2.01
N LEU A 16 -3.85 0.65 1.83
CA LEU A 16 -4.70 0.20 2.93
C LEU A 16 -4.03 -0.89 3.78
N LEU A 17 -3.32 -1.84 3.17
CA LEU A 17 -2.55 -2.84 3.89
C LEU A 17 -1.52 -2.18 4.81
N LEU A 18 -0.73 -1.24 4.28
CA LEU A 18 0.23 -0.46 5.08
C LEU A 18 -0.46 0.32 6.20
N TYR A 19 -1.57 1.01 5.89
CA TYR A 19 -2.34 1.76 6.88
C TYR A 19 -2.86 0.88 8.02
N TYR A 20 -3.39 -0.31 7.71
CA TYR A 20 -3.90 -1.21 8.76
C TYR A 20 -2.77 -1.89 9.54
N VAL A 21 -1.61 -2.17 8.94
CA VAL A 21 -0.41 -2.55 9.72
C VAL A 21 -0.04 -1.43 10.69
N LEU A 22 0.02 -0.18 10.24
CA LEU A 22 0.36 0.98 11.08
C LEU A 22 -0.57 1.13 12.31
N LYS A 23 -1.83 0.70 12.18
CA LYS A 23 -2.84 0.73 13.24
C LYS A 23 -2.73 -0.42 14.24
N LYS A 24 -1.95 -1.47 13.98
CA LYS A 24 -1.81 -2.59 14.92
C LYS A 24 -1.15 -2.13 16.22
N PRO A 25 -1.56 -2.69 17.38
CA PRO A 25 -0.85 -2.47 18.63
C PRO A 25 0.58 -3.03 18.51
N ASN A 26 1.53 -2.42 19.21
CA ASN A 26 2.90 -2.92 19.36
C ASN A 26 3.74 -3.06 18.08
N ILE A 27 3.45 -2.28 17.03
CA ILE A 27 4.33 -2.23 15.85
C ILE A 27 5.65 -1.49 16.18
N PRO A 28 6.82 -2.05 15.83
CA PRO A 28 8.10 -1.39 16.06
C PRO A 28 8.19 0.00 15.41
N LEU A 29 8.87 0.95 16.06
CA LEU A 29 8.99 2.33 15.56
C LEU A 29 9.60 2.39 14.15
N LYS A 30 10.60 1.53 13.86
CA LYS A 30 11.20 1.43 12.53
C LYS A 30 10.15 1.06 11.46
N THR A 31 9.30 0.08 11.75
CA THR A 31 8.21 -0.36 10.86
C THR A 31 7.21 0.77 10.63
N LYS A 32 6.85 1.52 11.68
CA LYS A 32 5.99 2.73 11.54
C LYS A 32 6.63 3.77 10.63
N GLY A 33 7.93 4.02 10.79
CA GLY A 33 8.69 4.97 9.97
C GLY A 33 8.67 4.61 8.48
N ILE A 34 8.88 3.32 8.14
CA ILE A 34 8.81 2.82 6.76
C ILE A 34 7.42 3.06 6.16
N ILE A 35 6.37 2.69 6.89
CA ILE A 35 4.99 2.85 6.44
C ILE A 35 4.65 4.33 6.23
N LEU A 36 4.97 5.18 7.20
CA LEU A 36 4.71 6.62 7.12
C LEU A 36 5.49 7.27 5.98
N GLY A 37 6.72 6.85 5.73
CA GLY A 37 7.51 7.32 4.58
C GLY A 37 6.84 6.97 3.25
N ALA A 38 6.41 5.71 3.09
CA ALA A 38 5.77 5.26 1.86
C ALA A 38 4.39 5.90 1.63
N LEU A 39 3.55 5.98 2.66
CA LEU A 39 2.24 6.64 2.58
C LEU A 39 2.38 8.16 2.41
N GLY A 40 3.38 8.77 3.04
CA GLY A 40 3.72 10.18 2.88
C GLY A 40 4.12 10.48 1.43
N TYR A 41 5.04 9.69 0.87
CA TYR A 41 5.41 9.80 -0.54
C TYR A 41 4.19 9.66 -1.48
N PHE A 42 3.32 8.69 -1.22
CA PHE A 42 2.13 8.41 -2.04
C PHE A 42 1.09 9.55 -2.06
N ILE A 43 0.92 10.28 -0.94
CA ILE A 43 -0.10 11.34 -0.82
C ILE A 43 0.46 12.71 -1.20
N VAL A 44 1.76 12.93 -1.01
CA VAL A 44 2.38 14.22 -1.24
C VAL A 44 2.34 14.54 -2.74
N PRO A 45 1.84 15.73 -3.14
CA PRO A 45 1.97 16.18 -4.52
C PRO A 45 3.47 16.19 -4.85
N THR A 46 3.83 15.52 -5.93
CA THR A 46 5.18 15.05 -6.32
C THR A 46 6.28 16.13 -6.33
N ASP A 47 5.94 17.39 -6.08
CA ASP A 47 6.80 18.57 -6.05
C ASP A 47 7.32 18.96 -4.64
N ALA A 48 6.89 18.31 -3.55
CA ALA A 48 7.20 18.77 -2.18
C ALA A 48 8.29 17.99 -1.42
N ILE A 49 8.96 17.01 -2.04
CA ILE A 49 10.11 16.31 -1.46
C ILE A 49 11.35 16.69 -2.28
N PRO A 50 12.17 17.65 -1.82
CA PRO A 50 13.50 17.90 -2.40
C PRO A 50 14.34 16.62 -2.31
N ASP A 51 15.13 16.34 -3.34
CA ASP A 51 15.96 15.14 -3.55
C ASP A 51 16.88 14.78 -2.37
N LEU A 52 16.34 14.17 -1.31
CA LEU A 52 17.09 13.73 -0.12
C LEU A 52 17.40 12.23 -0.09
N ILE A 53 16.97 11.48 -1.12
CA ILE A 53 17.27 10.05 -1.25
C ILE A 53 18.03 9.82 -2.56
N PRO A 54 19.38 9.88 -2.55
CA PRO A 54 20.18 9.52 -3.70
C PRO A 54 20.28 7.99 -3.72
N VAL A 55 19.26 7.30 -4.21
CA VAL A 55 19.27 5.91 -4.70
C VAL A 55 17.84 5.48 -5.05
N VAL A 56 17.66 5.04 -6.30
CA VAL A 56 16.41 4.59 -6.97
C VAL A 56 15.51 5.71 -7.48
N GLY A 57 15.93 6.30 -8.61
CA GLY A 57 15.00 6.86 -9.57
C GLY A 57 14.25 5.73 -10.30
N TYR A 58 13.00 6.03 -10.67
CA TYR A 58 12.01 5.21 -11.37
C TYR A 58 11.26 4.17 -10.54
N SER A 59 10.07 4.51 -10.03
CA SER A 59 8.97 3.56 -9.82
C SER A 59 7.64 4.31 -9.62
N ASP A 60 6.66 3.98 -10.45
CA ASP A 60 5.20 4.17 -10.30
C ASP A 60 4.75 4.15 -8.82
N ASP A 61 3.74 4.93 -8.42
CA ASP A 61 3.26 5.08 -7.02
C ASP A 61 3.05 3.72 -6.30
N LEU A 62 2.70 2.68 -7.08
CA LEU A 62 2.58 1.31 -6.63
C LEU A 62 3.91 0.69 -6.14
N GLY A 63 5.03 1.00 -6.78
CA GLY A 63 6.35 0.43 -6.47
C GLY A 63 6.85 0.81 -5.08
N ALA A 64 6.68 2.08 -4.67
CA ALA A 64 7.03 2.53 -3.33
C ALA A 64 6.21 1.81 -2.25
N LEU A 65 4.91 1.63 -2.48
CA LEU A 65 4.02 0.89 -1.58
C LEU A 65 4.39 -0.59 -1.51
N VAL A 66 4.69 -1.22 -2.65
CA VAL A 66 5.11 -2.64 -2.73
C VAL A 66 6.44 -2.86 -2.01
N LEU A 67 7.42 -1.97 -2.15
CA LEU A 67 8.69 -2.05 -1.43
C LEU A 67 8.49 -1.93 0.09
N ALA A 68 7.64 -1.00 0.53
CA ALA A 68 7.30 -0.88 1.93
C ALA A 68 6.59 -2.13 2.46
N LEU A 69 5.64 -2.69 1.69
CA LEU A 69 4.96 -3.95 2.03
C LEU A 69 5.95 -5.10 2.17
N ALA A 70 6.94 -5.21 1.29
CA ALA A 70 7.98 -6.23 1.42
C ALA A 70 8.79 -6.10 2.71
N GLN A 71 9.07 -4.87 3.16
CA GLN A 71 9.79 -4.62 4.41
C GLN A 71 8.95 -4.90 5.66
N VAL A 72 7.62 -4.85 5.55
CA VAL A 72 6.71 -5.03 6.69
C VAL A 72 5.82 -6.26 6.60
N SER A 73 6.03 -7.12 5.61
CA SER A 73 5.18 -8.26 5.23
C SER A 73 4.85 -9.19 6.39
N MET A 74 5.81 -9.41 7.30
CA MET A 74 5.60 -10.21 8.51
C MET A 74 4.50 -9.68 9.45
N HIS A 75 4.04 -8.44 9.27
CA HIS A 75 2.94 -7.84 10.04
C HIS A 75 1.62 -7.80 9.27
N VAL A 76 1.62 -8.14 7.97
CA VAL A 76 0.45 -8.24 7.11
C VAL A 76 -0.18 -9.62 7.34
N ASP A 77 -1.22 -9.67 8.14
CA ASP A 77 -1.98 -10.89 8.43
C ASP A 77 -3.39 -10.84 7.81
N ASP A 78 -4.14 -11.92 8.00
CA ASP A 78 -5.51 -12.03 7.47
C ASP A 78 -6.44 -10.95 8.01
N ASP A 79 -6.24 -10.47 9.25
CA ASP A 79 -7.01 -9.36 9.81
C ASP A 79 -6.74 -8.05 9.06
N VAL A 80 -5.47 -7.75 8.76
CA VAL A 80 -5.07 -6.61 7.93
C VAL A 80 -5.68 -6.70 6.52
N LYS A 81 -5.54 -7.84 5.85
CA LYS A 81 -6.12 -8.07 4.50
C LYS A 81 -7.64 -7.92 4.51
N SER A 82 -8.29 -8.49 5.51
CA SER A 82 -9.74 -8.42 5.69
C SER A 82 -10.24 -6.98 5.92
N LYS A 83 -9.53 -6.19 6.74
CA LYS A 83 -9.84 -4.77 6.95
C LYS A 83 -9.64 -3.93 5.69
N ALA A 84 -8.57 -4.19 4.93
CA ALA A 84 -8.30 -3.51 3.68
C ALA A 84 -9.38 -3.80 2.62
N ARG A 85 -9.75 -5.08 2.43
CA ARG A 85 -10.83 -5.47 1.50
C ARG A 85 -12.18 -4.88 1.88
N ARG A 86 -12.57 -4.94 3.15
CA ARG A 86 -13.80 -4.29 3.63
C ARG A 86 -13.81 -2.81 3.28
N LYS A 87 -12.68 -2.12 3.48
CA LYS A 87 -12.59 -0.69 3.18
C LYS A 87 -12.67 -0.39 1.69
N LEU A 88 -12.12 -1.25 0.84
CA LEU A 88 -12.31 -1.15 -0.61
C LEU A 88 -13.78 -1.34 -0.99
N THR A 89 -14.45 -2.34 -0.43
CA THR A 89 -15.88 -2.58 -0.69
C THR A 89 -16.73 -1.39 -0.25
N ASP A 90 -16.44 -0.81 0.92
CA ASP A 90 -17.12 0.40 1.42
C ASP A 90 -16.96 1.61 0.48
N TRP A 91 -15.83 1.72 -0.23
CA TRP A 91 -15.50 2.87 -1.09
C TRP A 91 -15.89 2.70 -2.54
N PHE A 92 -15.74 1.50 -3.09
CA PHE A 92 -15.88 1.22 -4.52
C PHE A 92 -17.02 0.25 -4.83
N GLY A 93 -17.69 -0.32 -3.82
CA GLY A 93 -18.67 -1.38 -3.99
C GLY A 93 -18.02 -2.72 -4.31
N ASP A 94 -18.75 -3.59 -5.00
CA ASP A 94 -18.21 -4.87 -5.44
C ASP A 94 -17.12 -4.67 -6.50
N PHE A 95 -15.98 -5.32 -6.29
CA PHE A 95 -14.85 -5.35 -7.22
C PHE A 95 -14.47 -6.80 -7.50
N ASP A 96 -13.78 -7.03 -8.61
CA ASP A 96 -13.30 -8.36 -8.94
C ASP A 96 -12.13 -8.72 -8.02
N GLY A 97 -12.35 -9.67 -7.11
CA GLY A 97 -11.34 -10.10 -6.15
C GLY A 97 -10.07 -10.65 -6.80
N SER A 98 -10.11 -11.06 -8.07
CA SER A 98 -8.92 -11.45 -8.83
C SER A 98 -7.96 -10.29 -9.08
N GLU A 99 -8.44 -9.05 -9.05
CA GLU A 99 -7.59 -7.86 -9.21
C GLU A 99 -6.59 -7.72 -8.07
N LEU A 100 -6.88 -8.25 -6.87
CA LEU A 100 -5.99 -8.16 -5.69
C LEU A 100 -4.97 -9.30 -5.60
N LYS A 101 -5.15 -10.36 -6.39
CA LYS A 101 -4.42 -11.63 -6.27
C LYS A 101 -2.90 -11.43 -6.33
N ASP A 102 -2.43 -10.54 -7.19
CA ASP A 102 -1.01 -10.26 -7.35
C ASP A 102 -0.35 -9.66 -6.09
N ILE A 103 -1.11 -8.92 -5.28
CA ILE A 103 -0.64 -8.36 -4.01
C ILE A 103 -0.74 -9.43 -2.92
N ASP A 104 -1.87 -10.15 -2.86
CA ASP A 104 -2.09 -11.19 -1.84
C ASP A 104 -1.11 -12.37 -1.93
N ASP A 105 -0.71 -12.74 -3.15
CA ASP A 105 0.26 -13.81 -3.39
C ASP A 105 1.68 -13.39 -2.97
N LYS A 106 1.95 -12.08 -2.86
CA LYS A 106 3.27 -11.52 -2.49
C LYS A 106 3.42 -11.25 -1.00
N PHE A 107 2.34 -10.90 -0.31
CA PHE A 107 2.30 -10.50 1.11
C PHE A 107 1.04 -11.06 1.74
#